data_AF-A0A8J8AGU7-F1
#
_entry.id   AF-A0A8J8AGU7-F1
#
_cell.length_a   1.000
_cell.length_b   1.000
_cell.length_c   1.000
_cell.angle_alpha   90.00
_cell.angle_beta   90.00
_cell.angle_gamma   90.00
#
_symmetry.space_group_name_H-M   'P 1'
#
loop_
_entity.id
_entity.type
_entity.pdbx_description
1 polymer ?
#
loop_
_entity_poly.entity_id
_entity_poly.type
_entity_poly.pdbx_seq_one_letter_code
_entity_poly.pdbx_strand_id
1 'polypeptide(L)'
;MDKNVKVAVLVLSVVVVLTLGYYISGNQLPSKDSSDGVDYSTVTCTLETEPGFTHANAWTGWSVRELVDNRMMEFSDFLEFVPKVSLSEGTSSGYLHAENWPAEMGILPECTLAGSAVFFENNDTARGMYYPVVAGNRGEIKRQDIELPAGNVYFAHYVIPTKNTTWEVTENLANSNGTDFLMSGGISERRRTELTGACTCPIEAVIAQLDEAIKAEGFEERILDKKPTENEYFRPLSAKLYRRGGDYLYVEFSEVKGMDLVRVLMIMGDEETVKAYAEAFTAGSIGEG
;
A
#
# COMPACT_ATOMS: atom_id res chain seq x y z
N MET A 1 -22.06 -27.69 62.89
CA MET A 1 -21.91 -27.23 61.49
C MET A 1 -21.84 -28.45 60.60
N ASP A 2 -22.95 -28.71 59.91
CA ASP A 2 -23.28 -29.98 59.28
C ASP A 2 -22.30 -30.39 58.17
N LYS A 3 -22.02 -31.70 58.10
CA LYS A 3 -21.28 -32.34 57.00
C LYS A 3 -21.88 -31.99 55.63
N ASN A 4 -23.17 -31.69 55.58
CA ASN A 4 -23.90 -31.31 54.36
C ASN A 4 -23.52 -29.90 53.85
N VAL A 5 -23.06 -29.00 54.72
CA VAL A 5 -22.63 -27.64 54.31
C VAL A 5 -21.23 -27.66 53.70
N LYS A 6 -20.33 -28.53 54.19
CA LYS A 6 -18.98 -28.69 53.61
C LYS A 6 -19.01 -29.33 52.22
N VAL A 7 -19.92 -30.28 51.98
CA VAL A 7 -20.08 -30.90 50.66
C VAL A 7 -20.69 -29.92 49.64
N ALA A 8 -21.68 -29.11 50.06
CA ALA A 8 -22.29 -28.12 49.18
C ALA A 8 -21.30 -27.02 48.74
N VAL A 9 -20.43 -26.55 49.63
CA VAL A 9 -19.40 -25.54 49.30
C VAL A 9 -18.31 -26.12 48.38
N LEU A 10 -17.92 -27.38 48.56
CA LEU A 10 -16.90 -28.02 47.71
C LEU A 10 -17.43 -28.31 46.30
N VAL A 11 -18.71 -28.70 46.17
CA VAL A 11 -19.36 -28.90 44.87
C VAL A 11 -19.56 -27.56 44.13
N LEU A 12 -19.96 -26.49 44.82
CA LEU A 12 -20.06 -25.17 44.19
C LEU A 12 -18.70 -24.64 43.72
N SER A 13 -17.63 -24.90 44.48
CA SER A 13 -16.27 -24.45 44.13
C SER A 13 -15.73 -25.16 42.88
N VAL A 14 -16.00 -26.46 42.73
CA VAL A 14 -15.57 -27.25 41.58
C VAL A 14 -16.38 -26.91 40.33
N VAL A 15 -17.69 -26.62 40.46
CA VAL A 15 -18.52 -26.20 39.33
C VAL A 15 -18.13 -24.81 38.83
N VAL A 16 -17.80 -23.86 39.72
CA VAL A 16 -17.34 -22.51 39.31
C VAL A 16 -15.96 -22.55 38.67
N VAL A 17 -15.03 -23.40 39.14
CA VAL A 17 -13.70 -23.54 38.50
C VAL A 17 -13.80 -24.26 37.15
N LEU A 18 -14.73 -25.22 36.99
CA LEU A 18 -14.96 -25.89 35.70
C LEU A 18 -15.70 -25.00 34.70
N THR A 19 -16.63 -24.15 35.13
CA THR A 19 -17.29 -23.19 34.22
C THR A 19 -16.41 -22.00 33.88
N LEU A 20 -15.57 -21.50 34.80
CA LEU A 20 -14.54 -20.49 34.45
C LEU A 20 -13.43 -21.11 33.59
N GLY A 21 -13.06 -22.37 33.84
CA GLY A 21 -12.16 -23.13 32.98
C GLY A 21 -12.70 -23.28 31.56
N TYR A 22 -14.00 -23.58 31.41
CA TYR A 22 -14.67 -23.66 30.11
C TYR A 22 -14.85 -22.30 29.43
N TYR A 23 -15.05 -21.22 30.19
CA TYR A 23 -15.20 -19.87 29.63
C TYR A 23 -13.85 -19.25 29.24
N ILE A 24 -12.75 -19.62 29.91
CA ILE A 24 -11.39 -19.17 29.59
C ILE A 24 -10.74 -20.07 28.52
N SER A 25 -11.19 -21.32 28.36
CA SER A 25 -10.80 -22.19 27.23
C SER A 25 -11.68 -22.03 25.98
N GLY A 26 -12.63 -21.09 25.98
CA GLY A 26 -13.52 -20.79 24.84
C GLY A 26 -13.13 -19.59 23.99
N ASN A 27 -12.10 -18.83 24.38
CA ASN A 27 -11.55 -17.69 23.63
C ASN A 27 -10.09 -17.91 23.23
N GLN A 28 -9.73 -19.13 22.84
CA GLN A 28 -8.62 -19.27 21.91
C GLN A 28 -9.06 -18.59 20.61
N LEU A 29 -8.47 -17.42 20.34
CA LEU A 29 -8.35 -16.89 18.99
C LEU A 29 -8.07 -18.06 18.05
N PRO A 30 -8.77 -18.15 16.90
CA PRO A 30 -8.57 -19.23 15.97
C PRO A 30 -7.06 -19.33 15.70
N SER A 31 -6.49 -20.48 16.08
CA SER A 31 -5.17 -20.88 15.64
C SER A 31 -5.15 -20.74 14.12
N LYS A 32 -4.17 -19.99 13.65
CA LYS A 32 -3.87 -19.69 12.25
C LYS A 32 -3.40 -20.95 11.51
N ASP A 33 -4.23 -21.99 11.47
CA ASP A 33 -3.95 -23.30 10.85
C ASP A 33 -5.22 -24.09 10.48
N SER A 34 -6.36 -23.42 10.23
CA SER A 34 -7.43 -24.01 9.43
C SER A 34 -7.54 -23.27 8.10
N SER A 35 -6.66 -23.65 7.18
CA SER A 35 -6.93 -23.47 5.76
C SER A 35 -8.16 -24.33 5.41
N ASP A 36 -9.35 -23.77 5.55
CA ASP A 36 -10.30 -23.85 4.43
C ASP A 36 -9.67 -23.01 3.32
N GLY A 37 -8.59 -23.55 2.75
CA GLY A 37 -7.65 -22.81 1.91
C GLY A 37 -8.31 -22.56 0.59
N VAL A 38 -8.94 -21.39 0.44
CA VAL A 38 -9.31 -20.91 -0.88
C VAL A 38 -8.00 -20.73 -1.64
N ASP A 39 -7.79 -21.61 -2.63
CA ASP A 39 -6.65 -21.52 -3.53
C ASP A 39 -6.87 -20.35 -4.49
N TYR A 40 -6.38 -19.18 -4.08
CA TYR A 40 -6.48 -17.95 -4.85
C TYR A 40 -5.58 -17.94 -6.10
N SER A 41 -4.70 -18.94 -6.28
CA SER A 41 -3.81 -19.01 -7.46
C SER A 41 -4.54 -19.27 -8.77
N THR A 42 -5.78 -19.76 -8.71
CA THR A 42 -6.61 -20.10 -9.89
C THR A 42 -7.67 -19.05 -10.22
N VAL A 43 -7.89 -18.06 -9.36
CA VAL A 43 -8.87 -17.00 -9.59
C VAL A 43 -8.25 -16.01 -10.59
N THR A 44 -9.02 -15.50 -11.54
CA THR A 44 -8.54 -14.42 -12.42
C THR A 44 -9.12 -13.10 -11.93
N CYS A 45 -8.25 -12.20 -11.47
CA CYS A 45 -8.65 -10.90 -10.97
C CYS A 45 -8.61 -9.86 -12.08
N THR A 46 -9.70 -9.11 -12.22
CA THR A 46 -9.84 -8.08 -13.25
C THR A 46 -10.60 -6.90 -12.68
N LEU A 47 -10.24 -5.69 -13.13
CA LEU A 47 -11.05 -4.50 -12.86
C LEU A 47 -12.22 -4.47 -13.85
N GLU A 48 -13.44 -4.69 -13.37
CA GLU A 48 -14.65 -4.52 -14.18
C GLU A 48 -15.23 -3.12 -13.96
N THR A 49 -15.36 -2.36 -15.06
CA THR A 49 -15.81 -0.95 -15.02
C THR A 49 -16.77 -0.64 -16.15
N GLU A 50 -17.72 0.25 -15.87
CA GLU A 50 -18.61 0.88 -16.85
C GLU A 50 -18.51 2.41 -16.73
N PRO A 51 -18.08 3.14 -17.79
CA PRO A 51 -17.55 2.59 -19.04
C PRO A 51 -16.23 1.84 -18.81
N GLY A 52 -15.87 0.96 -19.75
CA GLY A 52 -14.58 0.26 -19.71
C GLY A 52 -13.41 1.22 -19.59
N PHE A 53 -12.53 0.98 -18.62
CA PHE A 53 -11.48 1.91 -18.23
C PHE A 53 -10.11 1.23 -18.07
N THR A 54 -9.06 1.97 -18.38
CA THR A 54 -7.67 1.60 -18.10
C THR A 54 -6.93 2.86 -17.66
N HIS A 55 -6.36 2.82 -16.46
CA HIS A 55 -5.63 3.95 -15.94
C HIS A 55 -4.31 4.15 -16.72
N ALA A 56 -3.86 5.39 -16.80
CA ALA A 56 -2.55 5.77 -17.30
C ALA A 56 -1.50 5.64 -16.19
N ASN A 57 -0.22 5.64 -16.56
CA ASN A 57 0.86 5.89 -15.60
C ASN A 57 0.90 7.39 -15.25
N ALA A 58 0.08 7.80 -14.28
CA ALA A 58 -0.11 9.20 -13.91
C ALA A 58 0.98 9.70 -12.94
N TRP A 59 2.24 9.68 -13.38
CA TRP A 59 3.42 10.00 -12.54
C TRP A 59 3.50 11.44 -12.03
N THR A 60 2.73 12.36 -12.62
CA THR A 60 2.56 13.74 -12.10
C THR A 60 1.39 13.89 -11.12
N GLY A 61 0.86 12.75 -10.66
CA GLY A 61 -0.16 12.66 -9.62
C GLY A 61 -1.53 12.25 -10.13
N TRP A 62 -2.29 11.65 -9.22
CA TRP A 62 -3.65 11.19 -9.43
C TRP A 62 -4.45 11.31 -8.12
N SER A 63 -5.78 11.23 -8.24
CA SER A 63 -6.68 11.15 -7.10
C SER A 63 -7.93 10.36 -7.47
N VAL A 64 -8.50 9.68 -6.49
CA VAL A 64 -9.77 8.97 -6.61
C VAL A 64 -10.77 9.56 -5.63
N ARG A 65 -12.02 9.67 -6.06
CA ARG A 65 -13.11 10.12 -5.21
C ARG A 65 -14.31 9.22 -5.33
N GLU A 66 -15.08 9.14 -4.25
CA GLU A 66 -16.38 8.49 -4.22
C GLU A 66 -17.36 9.36 -3.43
N LEU A 67 -18.65 9.22 -3.74
CA LEU A 67 -19.72 9.88 -3.00
C LEU A 67 -20.26 8.93 -1.92
N VAL A 68 -19.96 9.23 -0.66
CA VAL A 68 -20.43 8.44 0.51
C VAL A 68 -21.33 9.32 1.35
N ASP A 69 -22.58 8.91 1.58
CA ASP A 69 -23.56 9.67 2.38
C ASP A 69 -23.68 11.15 1.99
N ASN A 70 -23.70 11.42 0.68
CA ASN A 70 -23.77 12.77 0.11
C ASN A 70 -22.54 13.67 0.42
N ARG A 71 -21.42 13.06 0.83
CA ARG A 71 -20.11 13.71 1.00
C ARG A 71 -19.12 13.11 -0.01
N MET A 72 -18.43 13.98 -0.74
CA MET A 72 -17.31 13.55 -1.58
C MET A 72 -16.12 13.18 -0.69
N MET A 73 -15.73 11.91 -0.72
CA MET A 73 -14.54 11.39 -0.08
C MET A 73 -13.43 11.33 -1.13
N GLU A 74 -12.22 11.78 -0.77
CA GLU A 74 -11.08 11.81 -1.67
C GLU A 74 -9.92 11.03 -1.06
N PHE A 75 -9.29 10.21 -1.91
CA PHE A 75 -7.97 9.68 -1.69
C PHE A 75 -7.00 10.24 -2.73
N SER A 76 -5.89 10.79 -2.25
CA SER A 76 -4.75 11.17 -3.09
C SER A 76 -3.48 10.83 -2.34
N ASP A 77 -2.68 9.96 -2.94
CA ASP A 77 -1.46 9.46 -2.33
C ASP A 77 -0.29 10.37 -2.67
N PHE A 78 -0.21 11.51 -1.96
CA PHE A 78 0.79 12.52 -2.22
C PHE A 78 2.15 12.09 -1.66
N LEU A 79 3.06 11.78 -2.59
CA LEU A 79 4.44 11.41 -2.32
C LEU A 79 5.35 12.14 -3.30
N GLU A 80 6.41 12.73 -2.77
CA GLU A 80 7.42 13.45 -3.54
C GLU A 80 8.80 13.09 -3.03
N PHE A 81 9.74 12.99 -3.96
CA PHE A 81 11.17 12.94 -3.66
C PHE A 81 11.87 13.87 -4.63
N VAL A 82 12.65 14.80 -4.07
CA VAL A 82 13.27 15.89 -4.81
C VAL A 82 14.79 15.78 -4.64
N PRO A 83 15.57 15.63 -5.72
CA PRO A 83 17.02 15.62 -5.65
C PRO A 83 17.55 17.00 -5.21
N LYS A 84 18.86 17.10 -4.98
CA LYS A 84 19.49 18.42 -4.84
C LYS A 84 19.48 19.12 -6.19
N VAL A 85 19.00 20.36 -6.20
CA VAL A 85 18.91 21.20 -7.39
C VAL A 85 19.60 22.53 -7.14
N SER A 86 20.47 22.94 -8.06
CA SER A 86 21.14 24.24 -8.09
C SER A 86 20.67 25.02 -9.31
N LEU A 87 19.66 25.89 -9.12
CA LEU A 87 19.10 26.70 -10.22
C LEU A 87 20.10 27.71 -10.79
N SER A 88 21.04 28.20 -9.97
CA SER A 88 22.10 29.11 -10.42
C SER A 88 23.14 28.42 -11.30
N GLU A 89 23.40 27.14 -11.04
CA GLU A 89 24.38 26.35 -11.80
C GLU A 89 23.73 25.54 -12.91
N GLY A 90 22.39 25.44 -12.92
CA GLY A 90 21.65 24.63 -13.88
C GLY A 90 21.92 23.14 -13.72
N THR A 91 22.09 22.67 -12.47
CA THR A 91 22.41 21.28 -12.17
C THR A 91 21.39 20.63 -11.22
N SER A 92 21.17 19.33 -11.41
CA SER A 92 20.37 18.47 -10.54
C SER A 92 21.15 17.20 -10.26
N SER A 93 21.07 16.70 -9.02
CA SER A 93 21.67 15.42 -8.62
C SER A 93 20.87 14.22 -9.13
N GLY A 94 19.64 14.43 -9.61
CA GLY A 94 18.78 13.34 -10.01
C GLY A 94 17.84 13.64 -11.16
N TYR A 95 17.32 12.55 -11.72
CA TYR A 95 16.37 12.53 -12.82
C TYR A 95 15.24 11.56 -12.46
N LEU A 96 14.01 11.97 -12.74
CA LEU A 96 12.82 11.13 -12.57
C LEU A 96 12.30 10.71 -13.93
N HIS A 97 12.34 9.42 -14.22
CA HIS A 97 11.83 8.80 -15.43
C HIS A 97 10.41 8.27 -15.20
N ALA A 98 9.51 8.51 -16.15
CA ALA A 98 8.18 7.92 -16.17
C ALA A 98 8.26 6.48 -16.73
N GLU A 99 8.51 5.51 -15.86
CA GLU A 99 8.70 4.10 -16.23
C GLU A 99 7.67 3.21 -15.57
N ASN A 100 6.89 2.47 -16.37
CA ASN A 100 5.89 1.53 -15.86
C ASN A 100 6.52 0.16 -15.56
N TRP A 101 7.58 0.18 -14.76
CA TRP A 101 8.41 -0.99 -14.46
C TRP A 101 7.64 -2.19 -13.90
N PRO A 102 6.55 -2.07 -13.08
CA PRO A 102 5.83 -3.25 -12.61
C PRO A 102 5.13 -3.97 -13.77
N ALA A 103 4.57 -3.23 -14.73
CA ALA A 103 3.94 -3.81 -15.91
C ALA A 103 4.97 -4.47 -16.84
N GLU A 104 6.13 -3.85 -17.04
CA GLU A 104 7.22 -4.39 -17.85
C GLU A 104 7.81 -5.69 -17.27
N MET A 105 7.83 -5.80 -15.94
CA MET A 105 8.27 -7.00 -15.22
C MET A 105 7.17 -8.04 -15.00
N GLY A 106 5.93 -7.79 -15.42
CA GLY A 106 4.81 -8.72 -15.18
C GLY A 106 4.39 -8.84 -13.72
N ILE A 107 4.67 -7.82 -12.89
CA ILE A 107 4.31 -7.75 -11.46
C ILE A 107 3.45 -6.52 -11.15
N LEU A 108 2.70 -6.01 -12.13
CA LEU A 108 1.66 -5.01 -11.88
C LEU A 108 0.56 -5.65 -11.03
N PRO A 109 0.12 -5.04 -9.91
CA PRO A 109 -1.01 -5.55 -9.16
C PRO A 109 -2.25 -5.62 -10.06
N GLU A 110 -3.03 -6.69 -9.95
CA GLU A 110 -4.30 -6.77 -10.65
C GLU A 110 -5.30 -5.74 -10.11
N CYS A 111 -6.31 -5.41 -10.91
CA CYS A 111 -7.41 -4.54 -10.54
C CYS A 111 -7.05 -3.06 -10.22
N THR A 112 -5.93 -2.53 -10.70
CA THR A 112 -5.54 -1.14 -10.43
C THR A 112 -6.49 -0.12 -11.06
N LEU A 113 -7.03 0.76 -10.22
CA LEU A 113 -7.96 1.83 -10.63
C LEU A 113 -7.26 3.15 -10.93
N ALA A 114 -6.16 3.43 -10.23
CA ALA A 114 -5.29 4.56 -10.49
C ALA A 114 -3.90 4.24 -9.93
N GLY A 115 -2.88 4.93 -10.42
CA GLY A 115 -1.54 4.76 -9.90
C GLY A 115 -0.48 5.46 -10.71
N SER A 116 0.74 5.35 -10.22
CA SER A 116 1.92 5.75 -10.96
C SER A 116 3.10 4.84 -10.67
N ALA A 117 4.03 4.81 -11.61
CA ALA A 117 5.31 4.13 -11.53
C ALA A 117 6.37 5.01 -12.19
N VAL A 118 7.52 5.09 -11.53
CA VAL A 118 8.64 5.94 -11.91
C VAL A 118 9.95 5.26 -11.56
N PHE A 119 11.01 5.69 -12.25
CA PHE A 119 12.38 5.34 -11.93
C PHE A 119 13.14 6.62 -11.58
N PHE A 120 13.75 6.68 -10.41
CA PHE A 120 14.48 7.84 -9.91
C PHE A 120 15.96 7.51 -9.84
N GLU A 121 16.74 8.14 -10.70
CA GLU A 121 18.20 8.13 -10.61
C GLU A 121 18.64 9.31 -9.75
N ASN A 122 19.45 9.07 -8.74
CA ASN A 122 19.94 10.15 -7.88
C ASN A 122 21.33 9.84 -7.33
N ASN A 123 22.26 10.77 -7.55
CA ASN A 123 23.67 10.61 -7.19
C ASN A 123 24.07 11.30 -5.86
N ASP A 124 23.13 11.92 -5.18
CA ASP A 124 23.32 12.58 -3.87
C ASP A 124 22.09 12.32 -2.98
N THR A 125 22.01 12.90 -1.78
CA THR A 125 20.80 12.80 -0.96
C THR A 125 19.62 13.54 -1.60
N ALA A 126 18.42 13.01 -1.41
CA ALA A 126 17.17 13.63 -1.82
C ALA A 126 16.31 13.99 -0.61
N ARG A 127 15.30 14.83 -0.85
CA ARG A 127 14.30 15.22 0.12
C ARG A 127 12.98 14.51 -0.17
N GLY A 128 12.54 13.66 0.74
CA GLY A 128 11.25 12.98 0.70
C GLY A 128 10.15 13.77 1.41
N MET A 129 8.93 13.70 0.87
CA MET A 129 7.72 14.25 1.47
C MET A 129 6.55 13.28 1.27
N TYR A 130 5.83 12.98 2.34
CA TYR A 130 4.65 12.12 2.31
C TYR A 130 3.51 12.76 3.10
N TYR A 131 2.41 13.09 2.42
CA TYR A 131 1.24 13.71 3.02
C TYR A 131 -0.07 13.37 2.28
N PRO A 132 -0.56 12.12 2.41
CA PRO A 132 -1.75 11.67 1.70
C PRO A 132 -2.99 12.46 2.14
N VAL A 133 -3.95 12.60 1.22
CA VAL A 133 -5.32 13.00 1.51
C VAL A 133 -6.14 11.73 1.66
N VAL A 134 -6.85 11.57 2.79
CA VAL A 134 -7.66 10.37 3.06
C VAL A 134 -9.04 10.82 3.52
N ALA A 135 -10.11 10.32 2.88
CA ALA A 135 -11.49 10.69 3.21
C ALA A 135 -11.74 12.22 3.22
N GLY A 136 -10.98 12.98 2.41
CA GLY A 136 -10.99 14.44 2.36
C GLY A 136 -10.29 15.15 3.54
N ASN A 137 -9.68 14.40 4.46
CA ASN A 137 -8.87 14.94 5.55
C ASN A 137 -7.41 15.03 5.13
N ARG A 138 -6.79 16.18 5.42
CA ARG A 138 -5.33 16.40 5.37
C ARG A 138 -4.89 16.58 6.81
N GLY A 139 -4.15 15.65 7.39
CA GLY A 139 -4.06 15.65 8.86
C GLY A 139 -2.82 15.05 9.46
N GLU A 140 -2.89 13.77 9.80
CA GLU A 140 -1.94 13.18 10.75
C GLU A 140 -0.65 12.63 10.14
N ILE A 141 -0.71 12.07 8.92
CA ILE A 141 0.51 11.58 8.26
C ILE A 141 1.06 12.71 7.41
N LYS A 142 1.95 13.49 8.01
CA LYS A 142 2.70 14.55 7.33
C LYS A 142 4.17 14.39 7.65
N ARG A 143 4.87 13.64 6.80
CA ARG A 143 6.33 13.49 6.87
C ARG A 143 6.93 14.45 5.86
N GLN A 144 7.74 15.39 6.34
CA GLN A 144 8.40 16.40 5.53
C GLN A 144 9.90 16.36 5.78
N ASP A 145 10.64 16.80 4.77
CA ASP A 145 12.10 16.95 4.84
C ASP A 145 12.82 15.66 5.28
N ILE A 146 12.29 14.52 4.84
CA ILE A 146 12.90 13.21 5.06
C ILE A 146 14.17 13.13 4.23
N GLU A 147 15.32 12.87 4.84
CA GLU A 147 16.56 12.64 4.08
C GLU A 147 16.52 11.24 3.46
N LEU A 148 16.58 11.19 2.14
CA LEU A 148 16.62 9.96 1.35
C LEU A 148 18.06 9.74 0.84
N PRO A 149 18.59 8.50 0.90
CA PRO A 149 19.92 8.21 0.42
C PRO A 149 20.03 8.38 -1.11
N ALA A 150 21.27 8.53 -1.58
CA ALA A 150 21.59 8.42 -3.00
C ALA A 150 21.34 6.99 -3.48
N GLY A 151 20.94 6.83 -4.73
CA GLY A 151 20.66 5.53 -5.31
C GLY A 151 19.66 5.59 -6.45
N ASN A 152 19.53 4.45 -7.12
CA ASN A 152 18.58 4.20 -8.19
C ASN A 152 17.33 3.54 -7.58
N VAL A 153 16.17 4.16 -7.75
CA VAL A 153 14.92 3.72 -7.11
C VAL A 153 13.80 3.60 -8.12
N TYR A 154 13.30 2.38 -8.29
CA TYR A 154 12.02 2.13 -8.93
C TYR A 154 10.93 2.29 -7.89
N PHE A 155 10.01 3.22 -8.11
CA PHE A 155 8.94 3.53 -7.18
C PHE A 155 7.60 3.38 -7.89
N ALA A 156 6.64 2.72 -7.28
CA ALA A 156 5.28 2.66 -7.80
C ALA A 156 4.25 2.65 -6.68
N HIS A 157 3.10 3.23 -6.94
CA HIS A 157 1.99 3.24 -6.02
C HIS A 157 0.66 3.22 -6.77
N TYR A 158 -0.28 2.43 -6.27
CA TYR A 158 -1.56 2.17 -6.92
C TYR A 158 -2.69 2.14 -5.90
N VAL A 159 -3.92 2.14 -6.42
CA VAL A 159 -5.13 1.87 -5.65
C VAL A 159 -5.97 0.81 -6.34
N ILE A 160 -6.54 -0.08 -5.52
CA ILE A 160 -7.45 -1.14 -5.95
C ILE A 160 -8.79 -0.94 -5.23
N PRO A 161 -9.92 -0.92 -5.95
CA PRO A 161 -11.25 -0.83 -5.36
C PRO A 161 -11.67 -2.18 -4.80
N THR A 162 -12.14 -2.19 -3.56
CA THR A 162 -12.59 -3.39 -2.85
C THR A 162 -14.11 -3.59 -2.87
N LYS A 163 -14.84 -2.60 -3.38
CA LYS A 163 -16.30 -2.63 -3.49
C LYS A 163 -16.77 -1.97 -4.77
N ASN A 164 -17.88 -2.50 -5.30
CA ASN A 164 -18.54 -1.91 -6.46
C ASN A 164 -19.24 -0.60 -6.07
N THR A 165 -18.73 0.50 -6.61
CA THR A 165 -19.24 1.86 -6.41
C THR A 165 -18.87 2.74 -7.61
N THR A 166 -19.33 3.99 -7.59
CA THR A 166 -18.98 5.00 -8.59
C THR A 166 -17.78 5.80 -8.11
N TRP A 167 -16.74 5.82 -8.93
CA TRP A 167 -15.49 6.52 -8.72
C TRP A 167 -15.35 7.70 -9.68
N GLU A 168 -14.89 8.84 -9.19
CA GLU A 168 -14.28 9.89 -10.02
C GLU A 168 -12.76 9.73 -9.95
N VAL A 169 -12.16 9.22 -11.01
CA VAL A 169 -10.70 9.10 -11.17
C VAL A 169 -10.19 10.36 -11.85
N THR A 170 -9.18 10.99 -11.25
CA THR A 170 -8.43 12.08 -11.87
C THR A 170 -6.98 11.65 -12.08
N GLU A 171 -6.47 11.86 -13.28
CA GLU A 171 -5.09 11.59 -13.65
C GLU A 171 -4.46 12.85 -14.27
N ASN A 172 -3.31 13.26 -13.75
CA ASN A 172 -2.50 14.30 -14.38
C ASN A 172 -1.59 13.62 -15.43
N LEU A 173 -1.86 13.89 -16.70
CA LEU A 173 -1.06 13.42 -17.81
C LEU A 173 0.09 14.40 -18.04
N ALA A 174 1.32 13.90 -17.96
CA ALA A 174 2.52 14.71 -18.11
C ALA A 174 2.78 15.07 -19.58
N ASN A 175 3.46 16.20 -19.80
CA ASN A 175 3.89 16.59 -21.14
C ASN A 175 5.25 15.96 -21.56
N SER A 176 5.89 15.23 -20.64
CA SER A 176 7.18 14.59 -20.81
C SER A 176 7.21 13.19 -20.19
N ASN A 177 8.22 12.40 -20.56
CA ASN A 177 8.50 11.08 -19.98
C ASN A 177 9.41 11.16 -18.75
N GLY A 178 9.52 12.33 -18.11
CA GLY A 178 10.39 12.53 -16.95
C GLY A 178 10.78 13.99 -16.70
N THR A 179 11.55 14.21 -15.65
CA THR A 179 12.03 15.54 -15.24
C THR A 179 13.42 15.46 -14.63
N ASP A 180 14.27 16.42 -14.99
CA ASP A 180 15.58 16.66 -14.35
C ASP A 180 15.48 17.67 -13.19
N PHE A 181 14.25 18.10 -12.83
CA PHE A 181 13.95 19.05 -11.77
C PHE A 181 14.49 20.47 -11.97
N LEU A 182 15.10 20.78 -13.13
CA LEU A 182 15.54 22.13 -13.49
C LEU A 182 14.40 22.97 -14.09
N MET A 183 13.40 22.29 -14.63
CA MET A 183 12.14 22.87 -15.10
C MET A 183 10.99 21.98 -14.64
N SER A 184 9.78 22.55 -14.51
CA SER A 184 8.61 21.71 -14.25
C SER A 184 8.32 20.85 -15.47
N GLY A 185 8.31 19.52 -15.28
CA GLY A 185 7.94 18.53 -16.31
C GLY A 185 6.48 18.60 -16.78
N GLY A 186 5.75 19.64 -16.40
CA GLY A 186 4.43 20.08 -16.91
C GLY A 186 3.29 19.07 -16.95
N ILE A 187 2.07 19.54 -16.67
CA ILE A 187 0.86 18.76 -16.90
C ILE A 187 0.28 19.19 -18.26
N SER A 188 0.20 18.27 -19.22
CA SER A 188 -0.43 18.55 -20.52
C SER A 188 -1.95 18.51 -20.43
N GLU A 189 -2.49 17.56 -19.67
CA GLU A 189 -3.92 17.34 -19.53
C GLU A 189 -4.24 16.82 -18.12
N ARG A 190 -5.37 17.26 -17.59
CA ARG A 190 -5.98 16.64 -16.40
C ARG A 190 -7.20 15.85 -16.85
N ARG A 191 -7.04 14.54 -16.98
CA ARG A 191 -8.13 13.62 -17.34
C ARG A 191 -8.98 13.36 -16.11
N ARG A 192 -10.30 13.51 -16.24
CA ARG A 192 -11.28 13.14 -15.21
C ARG A 192 -12.26 12.14 -15.80
N THR A 193 -12.43 11.02 -15.14
CA THR A 193 -13.28 9.93 -15.59
C THR A 193 -14.16 9.47 -14.45
N GLU A 194 -15.47 9.54 -14.67
CA GLU A 194 -16.44 8.90 -13.80
C GLU A 194 -16.69 7.48 -14.32
N LEU A 195 -16.61 6.50 -13.44
CA LEU A 195 -16.80 5.08 -13.77
C LEU A 195 -17.43 4.35 -12.59
N THR A 196 -18.21 3.32 -12.86
CA THR A 196 -18.71 2.39 -11.84
C THR A 196 -17.97 1.08 -11.95
N GLY A 197 -17.43 0.54 -10.86
CA GLY A 197 -16.72 -0.72 -10.92
C GLY A 197 -16.00 -1.16 -9.66
N ALA A 198 -15.45 -2.37 -9.71
CA ALA A 198 -14.65 -2.98 -8.66
C ALA A 198 -13.72 -4.07 -9.21
N CYS A 199 -12.80 -4.53 -8.36
CA CYS A 199 -12.10 -5.78 -8.60
C CYS A 199 -13.08 -6.97 -8.52
N THR A 200 -12.95 -7.92 -9.45
CA THR A 200 -13.75 -9.16 -9.45
C THR A 200 -13.37 -10.14 -8.33
N CYS A 201 -12.24 -9.90 -7.68
CA CYS A 201 -11.69 -10.73 -6.62
C CYS A 201 -11.70 -10.05 -5.25
N PRO A 202 -11.66 -10.84 -4.16
CA PRO A 202 -11.26 -10.33 -2.85
C PRO A 202 -9.79 -9.89 -2.87
N ILE A 203 -9.42 -8.93 -2.01
CA ILE A 203 -8.06 -8.36 -1.99
C ILE A 203 -6.99 -9.41 -1.65
N GLU A 204 -7.33 -10.42 -0.85
CA GLU A 204 -6.44 -11.53 -0.49
C GLU A 204 -5.98 -12.30 -1.74
N ALA A 205 -6.84 -12.42 -2.75
CA ALA A 205 -6.48 -13.06 -4.01
C ALA A 205 -5.49 -12.22 -4.82
N VAL A 206 -5.70 -10.89 -4.87
CA VAL A 206 -4.78 -9.97 -5.56
C VAL A 206 -3.40 -9.97 -4.90
N ILE A 207 -3.36 -9.97 -3.55
CA ILE A 207 -2.10 -10.07 -2.79
C ILE A 207 -1.38 -11.39 -3.12
N ALA A 208 -2.10 -12.51 -3.13
CA ALA A 208 -1.52 -13.82 -3.42
C ALA A 208 -1.01 -13.92 -4.86
N GLN A 209 -1.76 -13.40 -5.84
CA GLN A 209 -1.34 -13.41 -7.25
C GLN A 209 -0.10 -12.56 -7.49
N LEU A 210 -0.03 -11.37 -6.87
CA LEU A 210 1.16 -10.53 -6.97
C LEU A 210 2.37 -11.20 -6.31
N ASP A 211 2.20 -11.83 -5.15
CA ASP A 211 3.26 -12.58 -4.46
C ASP A 211 3.82 -13.71 -5.33
N GLU A 212 2.94 -14.47 -5.99
CA GLU A 212 3.36 -15.54 -6.92
C GLU A 212 4.01 -14.99 -8.19
N ALA A 213 3.52 -13.89 -8.76
CA ALA A 213 4.15 -13.22 -9.91
C ALA A 213 5.57 -12.73 -9.57
N ILE A 214 5.75 -12.11 -8.39
CA ILE A 214 7.06 -11.67 -7.90
C ILE A 214 8.02 -12.85 -7.75
N LYS A 215 7.56 -13.96 -7.15
CA LYS A 215 8.39 -15.16 -7.01
C LYS A 215 8.72 -15.80 -8.35
N ALA A 216 7.79 -15.79 -9.31
CA ALA A 216 8.03 -16.28 -10.67
C ALA A 216 9.14 -15.48 -11.38
N GLU A 217 9.27 -14.20 -11.07
CA GLU A 217 10.39 -13.34 -11.52
C GLU A 217 11.72 -13.60 -10.79
N GLY A 218 11.78 -14.62 -9.94
CA GLY A 218 13.00 -15.07 -9.24
C GLY A 218 13.30 -14.31 -7.96
N PHE A 219 12.35 -13.54 -7.44
CA PHE A 219 12.48 -12.91 -6.12
C PHE A 219 12.17 -13.91 -5.01
N GLU A 220 12.99 -13.88 -3.97
CA GLU A 220 12.76 -14.66 -2.75
C GLU A 220 12.32 -13.74 -1.62
N GLU A 221 11.30 -14.15 -0.85
CA GLU A 221 10.88 -13.41 0.35
C GLU A 221 12.02 -13.35 1.38
N ARG A 222 12.15 -12.20 2.03
CA ARG A 222 13.09 -11.90 3.10
C ARG A 222 12.34 -11.42 4.33
N ILE A 223 12.98 -11.54 5.48
CA ILE A 223 12.42 -11.04 6.73
C ILE A 223 12.35 -9.51 6.63
N LEU A 224 11.14 -8.99 6.86
CA LEU A 224 10.90 -7.57 7.03
C LEU A 224 10.98 -7.25 8.53
N ASP A 225 12.06 -6.59 8.94
CA ASP A 225 12.38 -6.31 10.35
C ASP A 225 11.32 -5.44 11.05
N LYS A 226 10.85 -4.40 10.34
CA LYS A 226 9.82 -3.48 10.83
C LYS A 226 8.62 -3.52 9.91
N LYS A 227 7.48 -3.93 10.45
CA LYS A 227 6.21 -3.96 9.72
C LYS A 227 5.44 -2.66 9.95
N PRO A 228 4.73 -2.15 8.94
CA PRO A 228 3.81 -1.04 9.13
C PRO A 228 2.74 -1.42 10.16
N THR A 229 2.41 -0.47 11.03
CA THR A 229 1.32 -0.60 12.01
C THR A 229 0.14 0.27 11.59
N GLU A 230 -1.06 -0.16 11.99
CA GLU A 230 -2.30 0.59 11.79
C GLU A 230 -2.24 1.99 12.42
N ASN A 231 -2.86 2.97 11.76
CA ASN A 231 -3.02 4.35 12.23
C ASN A 231 -4.42 4.88 11.91
N GLU A 232 -4.67 6.19 12.05
CA GLU A 232 -5.99 6.79 11.81
C GLU A 232 -6.51 6.55 10.38
N TYR A 233 -5.62 6.49 9.38
CA TYR A 233 -5.99 6.47 7.97
C TYR A 233 -5.78 5.14 7.27
N PHE A 234 -4.87 4.31 7.78
CA PHE A 234 -4.49 3.09 7.10
C PHE A 234 -4.48 1.89 8.03
N ARG A 235 -5.00 0.76 7.52
CA ARG A 235 -4.86 -0.55 8.14
C ARG A 235 -3.99 -1.46 7.26
N PRO A 236 -2.78 -1.83 7.68
CA PRO A 236 -1.91 -2.72 6.93
C PRO A 236 -2.57 -4.10 6.71
N LEU A 237 -2.54 -4.58 5.48
CA LEU A 237 -3.04 -5.90 5.08
C LEU A 237 -1.89 -6.87 4.83
N SER A 238 -0.83 -6.41 4.15
CA SER A 238 0.38 -7.17 3.86
C SER A 238 1.56 -6.23 3.69
N ALA A 239 2.74 -6.64 4.15
CA ALA A 239 3.99 -5.95 3.88
C ALA A 239 5.10 -6.99 3.79
N LYS A 240 5.80 -7.02 2.67
CA LYS A 240 6.83 -8.01 2.36
C LYS A 240 8.05 -7.34 1.74
N LEU A 241 9.21 -7.91 2.05
CA LEU A 241 10.46 -7.57 1.40
C LEU A 241 10.91 -8.79 0.60
N TYR A 242 11.30 -8.58 -0.64
CA TYR A 242 11.84 -9.62 -1.50
C TYR A 242 13.24 -9.25 -1.97
N ARG A 243 14.00 -10.26 -2.40
CA ARG A 243 15.35 -10.07 -2.95
C ARG A 243 15.57 -10.94 -4.18
N ARG A 244 16.21 -10.35 -5.20
CA ARG A 244 16.72 -11.04 -6.38
C ARG A 244 18.13 -10.53 -6.69
N GLY A 245 19.15 -11.35 -6.40
CA GLY A 245 20.55 -10.91 -6.57
C GLY A 245 20.90 -9.71 -5.70
N GLY A 246 21.20 -8.58 -6.34
CA GLY A 246 21.46 -7.28 -5.69
C GLY A 246 20.20 -6.42 -5.49
N ASP A 247 19.09 -6.77 -6.13
CA ASP A 247 17.85 -6.00 -6.09
C ASP A 247 17.00 -6.43 -4.90
N TYR A 248 16.44 -5.45 -4.21
CA TYR A 248 15.43 -5.60 -3.17
C TYR A 248 14.13 -4.99 -3.66
N LEU A 249 13.01 -5.61 -3.31
CA LEU A 249 11.66 -5.14 -3.66
C LEU A 249 10.81 -5.13 -2.39
N TYR A 250 10.38 -3.96 -1.94
CA TYR A 250 9.38 -3.80 -0.90
C TYR A 250 7.99 -3.70 -1.51
N VAL A 251 7.02 -4.45 -0.99
CA VAL A 251 5.60 -4.37 -1.39
C VAL A 251 4.72 -4.28 -0.16
N GLU A 252 3.85 -3.28 -0.14
CA GLU A 252 2.89 -3.04 0.94
C GLU A 252 1.47 -2.87 0.39
N PHE A 253 0.52 -3.53 1.04
CA PHE A 253 -0.92 -3.35 0.85
C PHE A 253 -1.51 -2.79 2.14
N SER A 254 -2.22 -1.68 2.03
CA SER A 254 -2.86 -0.99 3.16
C SER A 254 -4.26 -0.56 2.79
N GLU A 255 -5.27 -0.97 3.56
CA GLU A 255 -6.64 -0.45 3.42
C GLU A 255 -6.66 1.05 3.72
N VAL A 256 -7.35 1.82 2.89
CA VAL A 256 -7.61 3.24 3.07
C VAL A 256 -8.88 3.39 3.90
N LYS A 257 -8.76 3.73 5.19
CA LYS A 257 -9.89 3.79 6.11
C LYS A 257 -10.92 4.83 5.68
N GLY A 258 -12.18 4.45 5.81
CA GLY A 258 -13.32 5.29 5.43
C GLY A 258 -13.54 5.38 3.91
N MET A 259 -12.82 4.57 3.13
CA MET A 259 -13.03 4.42 1.69
C MET A 259 -12.94 2.95 1.30
N ASP A 260 -13.64 2.55 0.25
CA ASP A 260 -13.61 1.17 -0.26
C ASP A 260 -12.39 0.92 -1.19
N LEU A 261 -11.19 1.25 -0.70
CA LEU A 261 -9.92 1.24 -1.44
C LEU A 261 -8.79 0.56 -0.66
N VAL A 262 -7.88 -0.08 -1.40
CA VAL A 262 -6.58 -0.56 -0.89
C VAL A 262 -5.46 0.13 -1.66
N ARG A 263 -4.55 0.76 -0.91
CA ARG A 263 -3.30 1.33 -1.42
C ARG A 263 -2.28 0.21 -1.58
N VAL A 264 -1.57 0.22 -2.71
CA VAL A 264 -0.39 -0.61 -2.96
C VAL A 264 0.82 0.29 -3.10
N LEU A 265 1.91 -0.02 -2.41
CA LEU A 265 3.21 0.65 -2.54
C LEU A 265 4.25 -0.40 -2.93
N MET A 266 5.05 -0.09 -3.95
CA MET A 266 6.13 -0.94 -4.44
C MET A 266 7.40 -0.10 -4.60
N ILE A 267 8.51 -0.57 -4.03
CA ILE A 267 9.80 0.13 -4.08
C ILE A 267 10.89 -0.88 -4.37
N MET A 268 11.67 -0.67 -5.42
CA MET A 268 12.78 -1.54 -5.80
C MET A 268 14.09 -0.76 -6.00
N GLY A 269 15.20 -1.36 -5.59
CA GLY A 269 16.54 -0.77 -5.59
C GLY A 269 17.51 -1.64 -4.80
N ASP A 270 18.63 -1.09 -4.35
CA ASP A 270 19.49 -1.77 -3.38
C ASP A 270 18.84 -1.82 -1.98
N GLU A 271 19.41 -2.62 -1.07
CA GLU A 271 18.82 -2.87 0.26
C GLU A 271 18.65 -1.60 1.10
N GLU A 272 19.68 -0.76 1.16
CA GLU A 272 19.69 0.42 2.02
C GLU A 272 18.71 1.46 1.49
N THR A 273 18.71 1.67 0.17
CA THR A 273 17.81 2.59 -0.50
C THR A 273 16.35 2.15 -0.35
N VAL A 274 16.04 0.87 -0.59
CA VAL A 274 14.67 0.34 -0.46
C VAL A 274 14.15 0.48 0.97
N LYS A 275 14.97 0.17 1.97
CA LYS A 275 14.59 0.31 3.39
C LYS A 275 14.28 1.77 3.74
N ALA A 276 15.14 2.71 3.34
CA ALA A 276 14.94 4.12 3.62
C ALA A 276 13.69 4.69 2.94
N TYR A 277 13.45 4.35 1.67
CA TYR A 277 12.27 4.77 0.94
C TYR A 277 10.99 4.12 1.49
N ALA A 278 11.03 2.84 1.86
CA ALA A 278 9.90 2.17 2.50
C ALA A 278 9.54 2.85 3.83
N GLU A 279 10.54 3.22 4.65
CA GLU A 279 10.33 3.95 5.89
C GLU A 279 9.74 5.36 5.66
N ALA A 280 10.21 6.05 4.62
CA ALA A 280 9.70 7.36 4.26
C ALA A 280 8.23 7.32 3.82
N PHE A 281 7.85 6.35 2.97
CA PHE A 281 6.60 6.38 2.20
C PHE A 281 5.58 5.30 2.57
N THR A 282 5.86 4.45 3.56
CA THR A 282 4.90 3.48 4.10
C THR A 282 3.63 4.18 4.61
N ALA A 283 2.47 3.56 4.40
CA ALA A 283 1.19 4.09 4.87
C ALA A 283 0.99 3.89 6.37
N GLY A 284 1.66 2.91 6.97
CA GLY A 284 1.63 2.65 8.40
C GLY A 284 2.60 3.54 9.18
N SER A 285 2.45 3.56 10.50
CA SER A 285 3.54 4.00 11.36
C SER A 285 4.58 2.89 11.45
N ILE A 286 5.85 3.23 11.62
CA ILE A 286 6.88 2.26 11.97
C ILE A 286 7.07 2.39 13.47
N GLY A 287 6.63 1.37 14.22
CA GLY A 287 6.86 1.34 15.66
C GLY A 287 8.36 1.31 15.97
N GLU A 288 8.78 2.05 17.00
CA GLU A 288 10.03 1.71 17.69
C GLU A 288 9.79 0.35 18.37
N GLY A 289 10.55 -0.66 17.96
CA GLY A 289 10.57 -1.97 18.62
C GLY A 289 11.22 -1.90 19.99
#